data_AF-C5FUY2-F1
#
_entry.id   AF-C5FUY2-F1
#
_cell.length_a   1.000
_cell.length_b   1.000
_cell.length_c   1.000
_cell.angle_alpha   90.00
_cell.angle_beta   90.00
_cell.angle_gamma   90.00
#
_symmetry.space_group_name_H-M   'P 1'
#
loop_
_entity.id
_entity.type
_entity.pdbx_description
1 polymer ?
#
loop_
_entity_poly.entity_id
_entity_poly.type
_entity_poly.pdbx_seq_one_letter_code
_entity_poly.pdbx_strand_id
1 'polypeptide(L)'
;MARYQGLSILSFLALFSTLASAELDCSHIKVDGVSWDLSKLGGAYSLSELSSGHESFNTTYTLDICKPLTKSMCKKGAYVCAVKNATDIHGIERTMDVIDIAGNFVLNSGKTLDPVFTRLKKDDPEREGLKMELHGGKHTFNGKVKNQKAVFTFLCDAERTGLEGLVDAKPDGDDKKDEEKKGDDKKEGDDKGKSEKREEGISKSLLFKGYNEEEGVLNLEWRTKYACEDGEGGSDNKSSGHWGFFTWMIVLLFLCTSAYLIFGSWLNYSRYGARGWDLLPHSDTIRDIPYILKDWGRRVINTLQGGGTRGGYSAV
;
A
#
# COMPACT_ATOMS: atom_id res chain seq x y z
N MET A 1 21.13 81.65 -1.61
CA MET A 1 22.10 80.63 -1.16
C MET A 1 21.37 79.65 -0.27
N ALA A 2 21.26 78.39 -0.70
CA ALA A 2 21.20 77.18 0.14
C ALA A 2 20.84 76.02 -0.79
N ARG A 3 21.85 75.23 -1.16
CA ARG A 3 21.68 73.93 -1.79
C ARG A 3 21.25 72.95 -0.70
N TYR A 4 20.21 72.16 -0.95
CA TYR A 4 19.98 70.93 -0.21
C TYR A 4 19.86 69.77 -1.19
N GLN A 5 20.89 68.93 -1.19
CA GLN A 5 20.83 67.58 -1.74
C GLN A 5 20.03 66.72 -0.76
N GLY A 6 18.93 66.13 -1.24
CA GLY A 6 18.09 65.20 -0.50
C GLY A 6 18.36 63.76 -0.94
N LEU A 7 18.87 63.00 0.01
CA LEU A 7 19.29 61.60 -0.03
C LEU A 7 18.37 60.62 -0.81
N SER A 8 19.05 59.79 -1.61
CA SER A 8 18.66 58.43 -2.01
C SER A 8 18.51 57.54 -0.77
N ILE A 9 17.30 57.05 -0.46
CA ILE A 9 17.10 55.95 0.50
C ILE A 9 15.86 55.11 0.11
N LEU A 10 16.01 53.79 0.22
CA LEU A 10 14.97 52.74 0.36
C LEU A 10 14.28 52.20 -0.89
N SER A 11 15.07 51.57 -1.75
CA SER A 11 14.68 50.28 -2.35
C SER A 11 15.14 49.17 -1.40
N PHE A 12 14.31 48.74 -0.44
CA PHE A 12 14.63 47.62 0.45
C PHE A 12 13.37 46.80 0.79
N LEU A 13 13.41 45.54 0.32
CA LEU A 13 12.79 44.34 0.89
C LEU A 13 11.25 44.26 1.02
N ALA A 14 10.65 43.55 0.06
CA ALA A 14 9.56 42.62 0.37
C ALA A 14 9.68 41.35 -0.50
N LEU A 15 10.84 40.67 -0.43
CA LEU A 15 10.87 39.24 -0.69
C LEU A 15 10.28 38.57 0.56
N PHE A 16 8.96 38.49 0.64
CA PHE A 16 8.31 37.51 1.50
C PHE A 16 8.61 36.14 0.89
N SER A 17 9.77 35.58 1.25
CA SER A 17 10.03 34.16 1.10
C SER A 17 8.96 33.46 1.93
N THR A 18 7.93 32.94 1.29
CA THR A 18 7.02 31.99 1.92
C THR A 18 7.89 30.86 2.46
N LEU A 19 8.04 30.78 3.76
CA LEU A 19 8.51 29.57 4.44
C LEU A 19 7.43 28.52 4.21
N ALA A 20 7.46 27.90 3.02
CA ALA A 20 6.81 26.64 2.80
C ALA A 20 7.57 25.65 3.68
N SER A 21 7.06 25.40 4.88
CA SER A 21 7.36 24.15 5.56
C SER A 21 6.97 23.06 4.57
N ALA A 22 7.96 22.38 3.99
CA ALA A 22 7.71 21.26 3.08
C ALA A 22 7.01 20.17 3.91
N GLU A 23 5.69 20.21 3.91
CA GLU A 23 4.85 19.16 4.46
C GLU A 23 5.01 17.95 3.54
N LEU A 24 5.27 16.79 4.14
CA LEU A 24 5.51 15.57 3.38
C LEU A 24 4.23 15.18 2.63
N ASP A 25 4.28 15.23 1.29
CA ASP A 25 3.18 14.77 0.44
C ASP A 25 3.26 13.25 0.24
N CYS A 26 2.52 12.51 1.07
CA CYS A 26 2.41 11.06 0.95
C CYS A 26 1.75 10.57 -0.36
N SER A 27 1.03 11.43 -1.09
CA SER A 27 0.22 11.02 -2.25
C SER A 27 0.97 11.09 -3.59
N HIS A 28 2.05 11.87 -3.66
CA HIS A 28 2.81 12.08 -4.90
C HIS A 28 4.31 11.84 -4.71
N ILE A 29 4.69 10.72 -4.09
CA ILE A 29 6.10 10.35 -3.94
C ILE A 29 6.60 9.84 -5.28
N LYS A 30 7.68 10.41 -5.82
CA LYS A 30 8.31 9.99 -7.08
C LYS A 30 9.81 9.76 -6.92
N VAL A 31 10.26 8.59 -7.32
CA VAL A 31 11.66 8.12 -7.21
C VAL A 31 11.93 7.22 -8.41
N ASP A 32 13.02 7.48 -9.14
CA ASP A 32 13.47 6.66 -10.27
C ASP A 32 12.37 6.40 -11.34
N GLY A 33 11.48 7.36 -11.55
CA GLY A 33 10.40 7.30 -12.55
C GLY A 33 9.14 6.54 -12.12
N VAL A 34 9.12 5.97 -10.91
CA VAL A 34 7.95 5.31 -10.32
C VAL A 34 7.27 6.26 -9.35
N SER A 35 5.94 6.19 -9.25
CA SER A 35 5.13 6.97 -8.31
C SER A 35 4.50 6.09 -7.24
N TRP A 36 4.50 6.56 -6.00
CA TRP A 36 3.86 5.89 -4.87
C TRP A 36 2.85 6.83 -4.18
N ASP A 37 1.76 6.24 -3.71
CA ASP A 37 0.75 6.89 -2.87
C ASP A 37 0.62 6.12 -1.55
N LEU A 38 1.25 6.66 -0.50
CA LEU A 38 1.19 6.14 0.86
C LEU A 38 0.10 6.82 1.71
N SER A 39 -0.73 7.70 1.12
CA SER A 39 -1.74 8.47 1.88
C SER A 39 -2.74 7.57 2.63
N LYS A 40 -2.99 6.38 2.09
CA LYS A 40 -3.88 5.36 2.70
C LYS A 40 -3.30 4.69 3.93
N LEU A 41 -1.99 4.84 4.17
CA LEU A 41 -1.31 4.42 5.40
C LEU A 41 -1.20 5.58 6.41
N GLY A 42 -1.75 6.75 6.10
CA GLY A 42 -1.80 7.88 7.02
C GLY A 42 -2.75 7.61 8.19
N GLY A 43 -2.36 8.07 9.37
CA GLY A 43 -3.05 7.80 10.62
C GLY A 43 -2.08 7.57 11.77
N ALA A 44 -2.51 7.88 12.99
CA ALA A 44 -1.71 7.68 14.19
C ALA A 44 -1.86 6.25 14.70
N TYR A 45 -0.82 5.44 14.51
CA TYR A 45 -0.77 4.04 14.93
C TYR A 45 0.25 3.84 16.05
N SER A 46 -0.04 2.91 16.95
CA SER A 46 0.86 2.53 18.04
C SER A 46 1.24 1.06 17.96
N LEU A 47 2.51 0.78 18.24
CA LEU A 47 3.05 -0.56 18.42
C LEU A 47 3.91 -0.60 19.69
N SER A 48 3.70 -1.62 20.51
CA SER A 48 4.42 -1.80 21.77
C SER A 48 5.34 -3.00 21.67
N GLU A 49 6.60 -2.81 22.07
CA GLU A 49 7.64 -3.84 22.10
C GLU A 49 8.11 -4.04 23.54
N LEU A 50 8.05 -5.28 24.02
CA LEU A 50 8.58 -5.64 25.32
C LEU A 50 10.04 -6.08 25.19
N SER A 51 10.95 -5.27 25.71
CA SER A 51 12.34 -5.68 25.85
C SER A 51 12.48 -6.55 27.11
N SER A 52 12.83 -7.82 26.90
CA SER A 52 13.06 -8.79 27.98
C SER A 52 14.53 -8.75 28.42
N GLY A 53 14.83 -7.99 29.48
CA GLY A 53 16.13 -7.92 30.16
C GLY A 53 16.01 -8.25 31.66
N HIS A 54 16.97 -7.81 32.47
CA HIS A 54 16.88 -7.90 33.95
C HIS A 54 15.72 -7.07 34.53
N GLU A 55 15.32 -6.01 33.84
CA GLU A 55 14.10 -5.23 34.07
C GLU A 55 13.26 -5.28 32.78
N SER A 56 11.95 -5.45 32.91
CA SER A 56 11.03 -5.47 31.78
C SER A 56 10.70 -4.04 31.37
N PHE A 57 11.21 -3.62 30.21
CA PHE A 57 10.87 -2.33 29.62
C PHE A 57 9.84 -2.52 28.50
N ASN A 58 8.74 -1.78 28.57
CA ASN A 58 7.76 -1.70 27.50
C ASN A 58 7.99 -0.39 26.74
N THR A 59 8.32 -0.48 25.45
CA THR A 59 8.49 0.70 24.61
C THR A 59 7.36 0.78 23.62
N THR A 60 6.58 1.86 23.69
CA THR A 60 5.50 2.13 22.75
C THR A 60 5.97 3.15 21.71
N TYR A 61 5.92 2.77 20.45
CA TYR A 61 6.19 3.64 19.31
C TYR A 61 4.87 4.08 18.71
N THR A 62 4.64 5.38 18.68
CA THR A 62 3.49 6.00 18.01
C THR A 62 3.98 6.73 16.77
N LEU A 63 3.32 6.51 15.63
CA LEU A 63 3.72 7.10 14.36
C LEU A 63 2.54 7.45 13.46
N ASP A 64 2.71 8.51 12.69
CA ASP A 64 1.92 8.85 11.51
C ASP A 64 2.91 9.32 10.45
N ILE A 65 2.99 8.61 9.34
CA ILE A 65 3.98 8.89 8.29
C ILE A 65 3.61 10.08 7.41
N CYS A 66 2.36 10.55 7.47
CA CYS A 66 1.86 11.61 6.60
C CYS A 66 1.60 12.92 7.33
N LYS A 67 1.31 12.86 8.64
CA LYS A 67 0.99 14.05 9.43
C LYS A 67 1.74 14.06 10.77
N PRO A 68 2.02 15.25 11.33
CA PRO A 68 2.50 15.33 12.69
C PRO A 68 1.47 14.76 13.68
N LEU A 69 1.96 14.02 14.67
CA LEU A 69 1.19 13.49 15.77
C LEU A 69 0.56 14.64 16.58
N THR A 70 -0.77 14.60 16.71
CA THR A 70 -1.51 15.62 17.45
C THR A 70 -1.60 15.33 18.95
N LYS A 71 -1.51 14.04 19.33
CA LYS A 71 -1.64 13.54 20.69
C LYS A 71 -0.51 12.56 20.97
N SER A 72 0.58 13.05 21.56
CA SER A 72 1.72 12.23 21.99
C SER A 72 2.46 12.92 23.14
N MET A 73 3.28 12.16 23.86
CA MET A 73 4.19 12.73 24.88
C MET A 73 5.40 13.45 24.27
N CYS A 74 5.63 13.28 22.96
CA CYS A 74 6.69 13.92 22.21
C CYS A 74 6.39 15.39 21.90
N LYS A 75 7.40 16.10 21.41
CA LYS A 75 7.25 17.51 21.03
C LYS A 75 6.30 17.67 19.84
N LYS A 76 5.64 18.83 19.78
CA LYS A 76 4.83 19.22 18.61
C LYS A 76 5.68 19.15 17.34
N GLY A 77 5.09 18.60 16.28
CA GLY A 77 5.79 18.37 15.01
C GLY A 77 6.41 16.97 14.87
N ALA A 78 6.36 16.13 15.91
CA ALA A 78 6.80 14.74 15.83
C ALA A 78 5.90 13.93 14.89
N TYR A 79 6.50 13.18 13.97
CA TYR A 79 5.84 12.16 13.14
C TYR A 79 6.01 10.77 13.75
N VAL A 80 7.12 10.55 14.46
CA VAL A 80 7.43 9.29 15.15
C VAL A 80 7.89 9.60 16.57
N CYS A 81 7.23 9.01 17.54
CA CYS A 81 7.46 9.17 18.97
C CYS A 81 7.69 7.80 19.61
N ALA A 82 8.68 7.69 20.51
CA ALA A 82 8.83 6.50 21.35
C ALA A 82 8.71 6.87 22.82
N VAL A 83 7.93 6.09 23.58
CA VAL A 83 7.75 6.23 25.02
C VAL A 83 8.20 4.94 25.67
N LYS A 84 9.24 5.01 26.50
CA LYS A 84 9.81 3.88 27.22
C LYS A 84 9.27 3.88 28.64
N ASN A 85 8.53 2.84 28.99
CA ASN A 85 7.99 2.59 30.32
C ASN A 85 8.78 1.46 31.00
N ALA A 86 8.97 1.58 32.31
CA ALA A 86 9.42 0.50 33.17
C ALA A 86 8.27 0.06 34.08
N THR A 87 8.15 -1.23 34.33
CA THR A 87 7.19 -1.78 35.28
C THR A 87 7.88 -1.99 36.62
N ASP A 88 7.33 -1.42 37.69
CA ASP A 88 7.86 -1.61 39.04
C ASP A 88 7.50 -2.98 39.65
N ILE A 89 8.02 -3.26 40.84
CA ILE A 89 7.75 -4.51 41.58
C ILE A 89 6.27 -4.70 41.98
N HIS A 90 5.46 -3.63 41.90
CA HIS A 90 4.04 -3.64 42.18
C HIS A 90 3.19 -3.71 40.90
N GLY A 91 3.82 -3.82 39.73
CA GLY A 91 3.15 -3.86 38.44
C GLY A 91 2.71 -2.51 37.90
N ILE A 92 3.17 -1.39 38.48
CA ILE A 92 2.83 -0.03 38.05
C ILE A 92 3.81 0.39 36.96
N GLU A 93 3.28 0.79 35.80
CA GLU A 93 4.09 1.37 34.72
C GLU A 93 4.50 2.81 35.02
N ARG A 94 5.78 3.12 34.81
CA ARG A 94 6.37 4.45 34.96
C ARG A 94 7.08 4.83 33.68
N THR A 95 6.77 6.01 33.15
CA THR A 95 7.48 6.57 31.99
C THR A 95 8.89 6.96 32.38
N MET A 96 9.86 6.29 31.77
CA MET A 96 11.29 6.48 31.99
C MET A 96 11.86 7.49 31.00
N ASP A 97 11.42 7.40 29.75
CA ASP A 97 12.01 8.20 28.68
C ASP A 97 11.03 8.46 27.54
N VAL A 98 11.18 9.62 26.90
CA VAL A 98 10.39 10.06 25.75
C VAL A 98 11.34 10.52 24.66
N ILE A 99 11.28 9.86 23.51
CA ILE A 99 12.23 10.03 22.42
C ILE A 99 11.51 10.59 21.19
N ASP A 100 11.88 11.82 20.83
CA ASP A 100 11.51 12.42 19.54
C ASP A 100 12.34 11.75 18.43
N ILE A 101 11.79 10.71 17.78
CA ILE A 101 12.52 9.92 16.77
C ILE A 101 12.63 10.67 15.44
N ALA A 102 11.50 11.17 14.92
CA ALA A 102 11.46 11.91 13.67
C ALA A 102 10.33 12.94 13.69
N GLY A 103 10.57 14.10 13.06
CA GLY A 103 9.61 15.19 13.08
C GLY A 103 10.15 16.52 12.55
N ASN A 104 9.24 17.45 12.33
CA ASN A 104 9.56 18.83 12.01
C ASN A 104 9.67 19.66 13.29
N PHE A 105 10.89 19.94 13.73
CA PHE A 105 11.21 20.60 14.99
C PHE A 105 11.88 21.96 14.78
N VAL A 106 11.54 22.68 13.70
CA VAL A 106 12.14 23.99 13.35
C VAL A 106 12.09 24.98 14.51
N LEU A 107 10.98 25.01 15.26
CA LEU A 107 10.81 25.91 16.41
C LEU A 107 11.61 25.50 17.66
N ASN A 108 12.00 24.24 17.77
CA ASN A 108 12.64 23.70 18.98
C ASN A 108 14.15 23.51 18.80
N SER A 109 14.56 22.92 17.67
CA SER A 109 15.94 22.53 17.40
C SER A 109 16.47 23.01 16.05
N GLY A 110 15.63 23.69 15.25
CA GLY A 110 15.97 24.10 13.88
C GLY A 110 16.03 22.95 12.88
N LYS A 111 15.62 21.74 13.27
CA LYS A 111 15.65 20.56 12.41
C LYS A 111 14.31 20.33 11.71
N THR A 112 14.40 19.85 10.48
CA THR A 112 13.25 19.48 9.64
C THR A 112 13.12 17.97 9.53
N LEU A 113 11.95 17.51 9.07
CA LEU A 113 11.67 16.09 8.83
C LEU A 113 12.58 15.50 7.74
N ASP A 114 12.88 16.30 6.70
CA ASP A 114 13.79 15.97 5.59
C ASP A 114 13.66 14.51 5.09
N PRO A 115 12.51 14.14 4.50
CA PRO A 115 12.22 12.78 4.10
C PRO A 115 13.12 12.36 2.92
N VAL A 116 13.75 11.19 3.03
CA VAL A 116 14.57 10.60 1.97
C VAL A 116 13.93 9.30 1.49
N PHE A 117 13.74 9.19 0.18
CA PHE A 117 13.12 8.02 -0.45
C PHE A 117 14.10 7.28 -1.35
N THR A 118 14.14 5.96 -1.22
CA THR A 118 14.97 5.08 -2.06
C THR A 118 14.15 3.90 -2.55
N ARG A 119 14.18 3.64 -3.85
CA ARG A 119 13.56 2.45 -4.44
C ARG A 119 14.35 1.20 -4.05
N LEU A 120 13.68 0.18 -3.52
CA LEU A 120 14.37 -1.03 -3.03
C LEU A 120 15.04 -1.84 -4.15
N LYS A 121 14.44 -1.86 -5.36
CA LYS A 121 15.02 -2.51 -6.55
C LYS A 121 16.38 -1.96 -6.98
N LYS A 122 16.77 -0.77 -6.49
CA LYS A 122 18.10 -0.20 -6.74
C LYS A 122 19.20 -0.93 -5.98
N ASP A 123 18.90 -1.39 -4.77
CA ASP A 123 19.85 -2.08 -3.90
C ASP A 123 19.75 -3.60 -4.06
N ASP A 124 18.54 -4.12 -4.27
CA ASP A 124 18.26 -5.54 -4.43
C ASP A 124 17.16 -5.77 -5.49
N PRO A 125 17.47 -6.35 -6.66
CA PRO A 125 16.54 -6.49 -7.77
C PRO A 125 15.34 -7.39 -7.46
N GLU A 126 15.43 -8.28 -6.47
CA GLU A 126 14.34 -9.16 -6.06
C GLU A 126 13.37 -8.49 -5.08
N ARG A 127 13.74 -7.34 -4.52
CA ARG A 127 12.95 -6.65 -3.49
C ARG A 127 12.19 -5.47 -4.06
N GLU A 128 10.88 -5.68 -4.25
CA GLU A 128 9.96 -4.63 -4.64
C GLU A 128 9.47 -3.81 -3.44
N GLY A 129 9.53 -2.49 -3.57
CA GLY A 129 9.03 -1.57 -2.56
C GLY A 129 9.82 -0.27 -2.46
N LEU A 130 9.57 0.44 -1.36
CA LEU A 130 10.08 1.78 -1.12
C LEU A 130 10.69 1.86 0.27
N LYS A 131 11.90 2.40 0.38
CA LYS A 131 12.51 2.78 1.65
C LYS A 131 12.27 4.26 1.89
N MET A 132 11.82 4.62 3.09
CA MET A 132 11.62 6.01 3.53
C MET A 132 12.38 6.25 4.81
N GLU A 133 13.20 7.30 4.84
CA GLU A 133 13.90 7.76 6.03
C GLU A 133 13.34 9.12 6.47
N LEU A 134 12.85 9.19 7.71
CA LEU A 134 12.35 10.41 8.33
C LEU A 134 13.33 10.87 9.41
N HIS A 135 13.71 12.14 9.37
CA HIS A 135 14.73 12.74 10.21
C HIS A 135 14.15 13.76 11.19
N GLY A 136 15.03 14.50 11.83
CA GLY A 136 14.71 15.67 12.66
C GLY A 136 14.81 15.42 14.16
N GLY A 137 14.73 14.16 14.60
CA GLY A 137 14.84 13.83 16.00
C GLY A 137 16.24 14.01 16.59
N LYS A 138 16.29 14.06 17.93
CA LYS A 138 17.54 14.19 18.69
C LYS A 138 17.30 13.68 20.11
N HIS A 139 18.18 12.83 20.60
CA HIS A 139 18.05 12.22 21.92
C HIS A 139 19.42 11.97 22.55
N THR A 140 19.50 12.02 23.88
CA THR A 140 20.76 11.90 24.61
C THR A 140 20.93 10.48 25.11
N PHE A 141 21.88 9.75 24.54
CA PHE A 141 22.20 8.39 24.94
C PHE A 141 23.63 8.34 25.52
N ASN A 142 23.78 7.77 26.73
CA ASN A 142 25.06 7.71 27.46
C ASN A 142 25.79 9.07 27.54
N GLY A 143 25.04 10.14 27.83
CA GLY A 143 25.56 11.51 27.95
C GLY A 143 25.99 12.16 26.62
N LYS A 144 25.85 11.45 25.49
CA LYS A 144 26.16 11.97 24.15
C LYS A 144 24.85 12.22 23.40
N VAL A 145 24.76 13.38 22.77
CA VAL A 145 23.57 13.68 21.98
C VAL A 145 23.67 13.07 20.59
N LYS A 146 22.65 12.28 20.23
CA LYS A 146 22.54 11.56 18.97
C LYS A 146 21.38 12.10 18.15
N ASN A 147 21.59 12.18 16.84
CA ASN A 147 20.50 12.45 15.91
C ASN A 147 19.63 11.21 15.82
N GLN A 148 18.32 11.39 15.77
CA GLN A 148 17.38 10.30 15.63
C GLN A 148 16.77 10.32 14.23
N LYS A 149 16.51 9.13 13.69
CA LYS A 149 15.73 8.92 12.46
C LYS A 149 14.92 7.65 12.51
N ALA A 150 13.80 7.64 11.79
CA ALA A 150 13.00 6.45 11.54
C ALA A 150 13.20 5.99 10.10
N VAL A 151 13.41 4.70 9.91
CA VAL A 151 13.56 4.04 8.62
C VAL A 151 12.41 3.08 8.43
N PHE A 152 11.55 3.38 7.47
CA PHE A 152 10.45 2.52 7.04
C PHE A 152 10.86 1.79 5.76
N THR A 153 10.81 0.46 5.80
CA THR A 153 10.98 -0.39 4.61
C THR A 153 9.62 -0.90 4.19
N PHE A 154 9.00 -0.24 3.21
CA PHE A 154 7.74 -0.67 2.64
C PHE A 154 7.98 -1.78 1.63
N LEU A 155 7.37 -2.95 1.85
CA LEU A 155 7.47 -4.10 0.95
C LEU A 155 6.13 -4.31 0.24
N CYS A 156 6.19 -4.57 -1.06
CA CYS A 156 5.00 -4.92 -1.84
C CYS A 156 4.39 -6.22 -1.30
N ASP A 157 3.12 -6.13 -0.92
CA ASP A 157 2.27 -7.28 -0.58
C ASP A 157 0.85 -6.96 -1.06
N ALA A 158 0.48 -7.45 -2.24
CA ALA A 158 -0.77 -7.11 -2.93
C ALA A 158 -2.03 -7.51 -2.14
N GLU A 159 -1.93 -8.50 -1.25
CA GLU A 159 -3.03 -9.02 -0.46
C GLU A 159 -3.30 -8.19 0.82
N ARG A 160 -2.41 -7.24 1.14
CA ARG A 160 -2.48 -6.45 2.38
C ARG A 160 -2.72 -4.99 2.09
N THR A 161 -3.65 -4.40 2.84
CA THR A 161 -3.81 -2.95 2.88
C THR A 161 -2.64 -2.28 3.60
N GLY A 162 -2.02 -2.96 4.55
CA GLY A 162 -1.02 -2.40 5.46
C GLY A 162 -1.60 -1.99 6.81
N LEU A 163 -2.93 -2.02 6.98
CA LEU A 163 -3.58 -1.63 8.24
C LEU A 163 -3.91 -2.82 9.15
N GLU A 164 -3.55 -4.04 8.74
CA GLU A 164 -3.84 -5.26 9.48
C GLU A 164 -3.05 -5.31 10.80
N GLY A 165 -3.78 -5.47 11.90
CA GLY A 165 -3.20 -5.60 13.24
C GLY A 165 -2.61 -4.31 13.80
N LEU A 166 -2.92 -3.15 13.20
CA LEU A 166 -2.59 -1.84 13.76
C LEU A 166 -3.58 -1.47 14.86
N VAL A 167 -3.06 -0.87 15.93
CA VAL A 167 -3.86 -0.31 17.02
C VAL A 167 -3.85 1.21 16.88
N ASP A 168 -5.03 1.82 16.83
CA ASP A 168 -5.16 3.28 16.87
C ASP A 168 -4.56 3.81 18.17
N ALA A 169 -3.80 4.90 18.08
CA ALA A 169 -3.23 5.53 19.26
C ALA A 169 -4.34 5.97 20.23
N LYS A 170 -4.53 5.23 21.33
CA LYS A 170 -5.46 5.62 22.39
C LYS A 170 -4.89 6.84 23.14
N PRO A 171 -5.74 7.81 23.52
CA PRO A 171 -5.32 8.93 24.35
C PRO A 171 -5.04 8.44 25.79
N ASP A 172 -3.87 8.78 26.33
CA ASP A 172 -3.65 8.72 27.77
C ASP A 172 -4.51 9.81 28.44
N GLY A 173 -5.46 9.41 29.30
CA GLY A 173 -6.11 10.34 30.23
C GLY A 173 -7.63 10.25 30.47
N ASP A 174 -8.33 9.15 30.15
CA ASP A 174 -9.73 8.96 30.59
C ASP A 174 -9.85 7.74 31.52
N ASP A 175 -9.29 7.85 32.73
CA ASP A 175 -9.80 7.11 33.89
C ASP A 175 -11.16 7.71 34.29
N LYS A 176 -12.20 7.45 33.50
CA LYS A 176 -13.56 7.64 33.98
C LYS A 176 -13.91 6.45 34.85
N LYS A 177 -13.73 6.67 36.15
CA LYS A 177 -14.44 5.96 37.23
C LYS A 177 -15.87 5.66 36.77
N ASP A 178 -16.17 4.37 36.64
CA ASP A 178 -17.53 3.87 36.53
C ASP A 178 -18.26 4.25 37.82
N GLU A 179 -19.01 5.35 37.77
CA GLU A 179 -20.00 5.66 38.79
C GLU A 179 -21.13 4.64 38.69
N GLU A 180 -21.19 3.77 39.70
CA GLU A 180 -22.28 2.86 40.00
C GLU A 180 -23.64 3.58 39.93
N LYS A 181 -24.41 3.34 38.86
CA LYS A 181 -25.86 3.49 38.92
C LYS A 181 -26.47 2.16 39.36
N LYS A 182 -26.84 2.13 40.64
CA LYS A 182 -27.82 1.19 41.20
C LYS A 182 -29.07 1.13 40.31
N GLY A 183 -29.43 -0.08 39.92
CA GLY A 183 -30.71 -0.44 39.35
C GLY A 183 -30.84 -1.96 39.36
N ASP A 184 -31.47 -2.48 40.41
CA ASP A 184 -31.87 -3.88 40.56
C ASP A 184 -32.60 -4.38 39.30
N ASP A 185 -32.16 -5.51 38.75
CA ASP A 185 -33.02 -6.71 38.71
C ASP A 185 -32.27 -7.95 38.25
N LYS A 186 -32.45 -9.02 39.02
CA LYS A 186 -31.89 -10.35 38.83
C LYS A 186 -32.49 -11.03 37.59
N LYS A 187 -31.64 -11.64 36.76
CA LYS A 187 -31.76 -13.08 36.44
C LYS A 187 -30.52 -13.64 35.78
N GLU A 188 -30.19 -14.83 36.27
CA GLU A 188 -29.02 -15.66 36.01
C GLU A 188 -28.88 -16.06 34.54
N GLY A 189 -27.62 -16.07 34.09
CA GLY A 189 -27.18 -16.58 32.80
C GLY A 189 -25.65 -16.63 32.82
N ASP A 190 -25.14 -17.73 33.35
CA ASP A 190 -23.73 -18.09 33.46
C ASP A 190 -23.11 -18.16 32.06
N ASP A 191 -22.19 -17.25 31.72
CA ASP A 191 -21.11 -17.57 30.77
C ASP A 191 -19.86 -16.73 31.07
N LYS A 192 -18.86 -17.41 31.64
CA LYS A 192 -17.52 -16.87 31.89
C LYS A 192 -16.75 -16.81 30.59
N GLY A 193 -16.71 -15.64 29.98
CA GLY A 193 -15.86 -15.35 28.82
C GLY A 193 -14.90 -14.19 29.09
N LYS A 194 -13.88 -14.40 29.92
CA LYS A 194 -12.72 -13.50 30.04
C LYS A 194 -11.98 -13.53 28.69
N SER A 195 -12.21 -12.56 27.82
CA SER A 195 -11.48 -12.43 26.56
C SER A 195 -10.12 -11.75 26.78
N GLU A 196 -9.25 -12.41 27.53
CA GLU A 196 -7.82 -12.39 27.20
C GLU A 196 -7.65 -13.17 25.90
N LYS A 197 -7.93 -12.51 24.76
CA LYS A 197 -7.68 -13.11 23.45
C LYS A 197 -6.23 -12.88 23.09
N ARG A 198 -5.42 -13.92 23.27
CA ARG A 198 -4.15 -14.16 22.60
C ARG A 198 -4.23 -13.67 21.14
N GLU A 199 -3.35 -12.75 20.77
CA GLU A 199 -3.11 -12.33 19.38
C GLU A 199 -2.39 -13.45 18.59
N GLU A 200 -3.00 -14.63 18.50
CA GLU A 200 -2.56 -15.68 17.59
C GLU A 200 -3.53 -15.70 16.41
N GLY A 201 -3.13 -15.08 15.29
CA GLY A 201 -3.77 -15.33 13.99
C GLY A 201 -3.78 -14.19 12.97
N ILE A 202 -3.59 -12.92 13.37
CA ILE A 202 -3.50 -11.81 12.41
C ILE A 202 -2.03 -11.37 12.35
N SER A 203 -1.33 -11.78 11.29
CA SER A 203 0.03 -11.31 11.04
C SER A 203 0.01 -9.79 10.82
N LYS A 204 0.56 -9.03 11.77
CA LYS A 204 0.66 -7.56 11.68
C LYS A 204 1.39 -7.14 10.41
N SER A 205 0.90 -6.11 9.74
CA SER A 205 1.54 -5.61 8.50
C SER A 205 2.71 -4.67 8.77
N LEU A 206 2.65 -3.93 9.87
CA LEU A 206 3.75 -3.14 10.40
C LEU A 206 4.51 -3.95 11.46
N LEU A 207 5.81 -4.11 11.26
CA LEU A 207 6.68 -4.93 12.08
C LEU A 207 7.85 -4.08 12.61
N PHE A 208 8.08 -4.17 13.91
CA PHE A 208 9.30 -3.67 14.53
C PHE A 208 10.49 -4.56 14.13
N LYS A 209 11.57 -3.95 13.61
CA LYS A 209 12.81 -4.68 13.28
C LYS A 209 13.92 -4.44 14.29
N GLY A 210 13.92 -3.28 14.93
CA GLY A 210 14.91 -2.93 15.94
C GLY A 210 15.11 -1.42 16.07
N TYR A 211 15.64 -1.02 17.21
CA TYR A 211 16.06 0.36 17.47
C TYR A 211 17.52 0.34 17.93
N ASN A 212 18.39 1.00 17.16
CA ASN A 212 19.79 1.17 17.52
C ASN A 212 19.94 2.50 18.28
N GLU A 213 20.02 2.44 19.61
CA GLU A 213 20.17 3.62 20.48
C GLU A 213 21.49 4.38 20.23
N GLU A 214 22.56 3.70 19.83
CA GLU A 214 23.88 4.30 19.61
C GLU A 214 23.94 5.15 18.33
N GLU A 215 23.26 4.68 17.29
CA GLU A 215 23.14 5.34 15.99
C GLU A 215 21.91 6.26 15.91
N GLY A 216 20.92 6.03 16.77
CA GLY A 216 19.63 6.71 16.75
C GLY A 216 18.75 6.32 15.58
N VAL A 217 18.71 5.03 15.24
CA VAL A 217 18.00 4.53 14.06
C VAL A 217 16.92 3.53 14.45
N LEU A 218 15.66 3.90 14.27
CA LEU A 218 14.50 3.02 14.39
C LEU A 218 14.21 2.36 13.04
N ASN A 219 14.18 1.03 12.98
CA ASN A 219 13.89 0.26 11.77
C ASN A 219 12.52 -0.41 11.86
N LEU A 220 11.68 -0.14 10.88
CA LEU A 220 10.33 -0.68 10.74
C LEU A 220 10.18 -1.30 9.36
N GLU A 221 9.54 -2.46 9.27
CA GLU A 221 9.12 -3.08 8.01
C GLU A 221 7.61 -2.97 7.90
N TRP A 222 7.10 -2.55 6.74
CA TRP A 222 5.66 -2.38 6.52
C TRP A 222 5.25 -3.04 5.22
N ARG A 223 4.43 -4.09 5.30
CA ARG A 223 3.91 -4.82 4.14
C ARG A 223 2.59 -4.22 3.68
N THR A 224 2.48 -3.86 2.41
CA THR A 224 1.29 -3.18 1.89
C THR A 224 1.27 -3.21 0.37
N LYS A 225 0.07 -3.27 -0.21
CA LYS A 225 -0.18 -3.14 -1.64
C LYS A 225 0.22 -1.77 -2.19
N TYR A 226 0.28 -0.73 -1.35
CA TYR A 226 0.67 0.62 -1.76
C TYR A 226 2.18 0.75 -2.03
N ALA A 227 2.97 -0.28 -1.71
CA ALA A 227 4.40 -0.36 -2.01
C ALA A 227 4.69 -1.09 -3.33
N CYS A 228 3.67 -1.65 -4.00
CA CYS A 228 3.83 -2.32 -5.28
C CYS A 228 3.99 -1.31 -6.42
N GLU A 229 4.93 -1.55 -7.32
CA GLU A 229 5.26 -0.68 -8.45
C GLU A 229 4.22 -0.79 -9.58
N ASP A 230 3.62 -1.98 -9.73
CA ASP A 230 2.56 -2.25 -10.70
C ASP A 230 1.16 -1.78 -10.21
N GLY A 231 1.10 -1.14 -9.04
CA GLY A 231 -0.09 -0.49 -8.51
C GLY A 231 -0.29 0.88 -9.17
N GLU A 232 -0.81 0.89 -10.40
CA GLU A 232 -1.38 2.10 -10.98
C GLU A 232 -2.34 2.74 -9.97
N GLY A 233 -2.17 4.05 -9.75
CA GLY A 233 -2.80 4.81 -8.68
C GLY A 233 -4.29 4.56 -8.52
N GLY A 234 -4.72 4.68 -7.25
CA GLY A 234 -6.08 4.55 -6.76
C GLY A 234 -7.20 4.60 -7.82
N SER A 235 -7.64 3.43 -8.25
CA SER A 235 -9.06 3.22 -8.48
C SER A 235 -9.51 2.12 -7.55
N ASP A 236 -10.34 2.49 -6.58
CA ASP A 236 -11.27 1.58 -5.93
C ASP A 236 -12.26 1.07 -7.00
N ASN A 237 -11.77 0.23 -7.90
CA ASN A 237 -12.58 -0.71 -8.62
C ASN A 237 -12.07 -2.07 -8.17
N LYS A 238 -12.94 -2.80 -7.47
CA LYS A 238 -12.89 -4.26 -7.49
C LYS A 238 -12.59 -4.63 -8.94
N SER A 239 -11.40 -5.14 -9.20
CA SER A 239 -11.10 -5.83 -10.44
C SER A 239 -11.94 -7.11 -10.41
N SER A 240 -13.23 -6.97 -10.73
CA SER A 240 -13.94 -8.05 -11.40
C SER A 240 -13.08 -8.37 -12.60
N GLY A 241 -12.34 -9.47 -12.51
CA GLY A 241 -11.34 -9.87 -13.51
C GLY A 241 -11.91 -9.64 -14.89
N HIS A 242 -11.37 -8.64 -15.60
CA HIS A 242 -11.81 -8.32 -16.93
C HIS A 242 -11.49 -9.55 -17.77
N TRP A 243 -12.52 -10.29 -18.15
CA TRP A 243 -12.42 -11.43 -19.04
C TRP A 243 -11.69 -10.93 -20.29
N GLY A 244 -10.45 -11.41 -20.48
CA GLY A 244 -9.49 -10.79 -21.39
C GLY A 244 -10.04 -10.61 -22.81
N PHE A 245 -9.39 -9.74 -23.59
CA PHE A 245 -9.70 -9.44 -24.99
C PHE A 245 -10.09 -10.67 -25.83
N PHE A 246 -9.38 -11.79 -25.66
CA PHE A 246 -9.68 -13.04 -26.36
C PHE A 246 -11.01 -13.66 -25.98
N THR A 247 -11.37 -13.63 -24.69
CA THR A 247 -12.66 -14.19 -24.24
C THR A 247 -13.83 -13.31 -24.67
N TRP A 248 -13.66 -11.98 -24.69
CA TRP A 248 -14.67 -11.08 -25.25
C TRP A 248 -14.87 -11.28 -26.76
N MET A 249 -13.79 -11.48 -27.53
CA MET A 249 -13.88 -11.78 -28.96
C MET A 249 -14.61 -13.11 -29.22
N ILE A 250 -14.38 -14.13 -28.38
CA ILE A 250 -15.09 -15.42 -28.44
C ILE A 250 -16.58 -15.24 -28.13
N VAL A 251 -16.94 -14.41 -27.13
CA VAL A 251 -18.33 -14.11 -26.81
C VAL A 251 -19.03 -13.40 -27.97
N LEU A 252 -18.39 -12.40 -28.57
CA LEU A 252 -18.94 -11.72 -29.74
C LEU A 252 -19.13 -12.66 -30.93
N LEU A 253 -18.14 -13.50 -31.22
CA LEU A 253 -18.24 -14.50 -32.29
C LEU A 253 -19.40 -15.47 -32.02
N PHE A 254 -19.56 -15.92 -30.78
CA PHE A 254 -20.66 -16.77 -30.37
C PHE A 254 -22.02 -16.07 -30.57
N LEU A 255 -22.17 -14.84 -30.08
CA LEU A 255 -23.42 -14.07 -30.21
C LEU A 255 -23.78 -13.79 -31.67
N CYS A 256 -22.82 -13.41 -32.50
CA CYS A 256 -23.04 -13.23 -33.93
C CYS A 256 -23.45 -14.52 -34.63
N THR A 257 -22.81 -15.65 -34.28
CA THR A 257 -23.15 -16.97 -34.84
C THR A 257 -24.55 -17.39 -34.39
N SER A 258 -24.89 -17.24 -33.11
CA SER A 258 -26.23 -17.53 -32.61
C SER A 258 -27.30 -16.66 -33.28
N ALA A 259 -27.06 -15.35 -33.42
CA ALA A 259 -27.97 -14.46 -34.10
C ALA A 259 -28.18 -14.85 -35.57
N TYR A 260 -27.11 -15.21 -36.29
CA TYR A 260 -27.17 -15.68 -37.66
C TYR A 260 -27.97 -16.99 -37.78
N LEU A 261 -27.77 -17.95 -36.88
CA LEU A 261 -28.51 -19.22 -36.90
C LEU A 261 -29.99 -19.03 -36.55
N ILE A 262 -30.32 -18.23 -35.54
CA ILE A 262 -31.70 -17.97 -35.11
C ILE A 262 -32.45 -17.24 -36.21
N PHE A 263 -31.89 -16.13 -36.71
CA PHE A 263 -32.55 -15.32 -37.73
C PHE A 263 -32.61 -16.03 -39.10
N GLY A 264 -31.54 -16.72 -39.48
CA GLY A 264 -31.50 -17.53 -40.69
C GLY A 264 -32.51 -18.67 -40.65
N SER A 265 -32.57 -19.41 -39.53
CA SER A 265 -33.55 -20.48 -39.33
C SER A 265 -34.98 -19.95 -39.34
N TRP A 266 -35.23 -18.81 -38.70
CA TRP A 266 -36.55 -18.16 -38.74
C TRP A 266 -36.97 -17.82 -40.18
N LEU A 267 -36.09 -17.16 -40.94
CA LEU A 267 -36.38 -16.81 -42.34
C LEU A 267 -36.62 -18.05 -43.19
N ASN A 268 -35.81 -19.10 -43.01
CA ASN A 268 -35.94 -20.33 -43.77
C ASN A 268 -37.25 -21.07 -43.44
N TYR A 269 -37.63 -21.08 -42.17
CA TYR A 269 -38.90 -21.63 -41.70
C TYR A 269 -40.11 -20.83 -42.21
N SER A 270 -40.06 -19.50 -42.07
CA SER A 270 -41.21 -18.61 -42.32
C SER A 270 -41.46 -18.36 -43.80
N ARG A 271 -40.41 -18.36 -44.63
CA ARG A 271 -40.53 -18.05 -46.07
C ARG A 271 -40.53 -19.29 -46.95
N TYR A 272 -39.78 -20.33 -46.57
CA TYR A 272 -39.59 -21.53 -47.41
C TYR A 272 -40.19 -22.80 -46.80
N GLY A 273 -40.69 -22.76 -45.56
CA GLY A 273 -41.33 -23.91 -44.91
C GLY A 273 -40.39 -25.10 -44.66
N ALA A 274 -39.07 -24.85 -44.70
CA ALA A 274 -38.03 -25.85 -44.53
C ALA A 274 -38.12 -26.51 -43.15
N ARG A 275 -37.85 -27.82 -43.08
CA ARG A 275 -37.94 -28.61 -41.85
C ARG A 275 -36.69 -29.47 -41.68
N GLY A 276 -36.30 -29.68 -40.42
CA GLY A 276 -35.14 -30.49 -40.08
C GLY A 276 -33.82 -29.80 -40.42
N TRP A 277 -32.90 -30.51 -41.05
CA TRP A 277 -31.50 -30.09 -41.22
C TRP A 277 -31.30 -28.97 -42.26
N ASP A 278 -32.30 -28.77 -43.12
CA ASP A 278 -32.35 -27.69 -44.14
C ASP A 278 -32.70 -26.32 -43.52
N LEU A 279 -32.99 -26.28 -42.23
CA LEU A 279 -33.29 -25.03 -41.54
C LEU A 279 -32.04 -24.16 -41.33
N LEU A 280 -30.87 -24.78 -41.24
CA LEU A 280 -29.61 -24.08 -41.04
C LEU A 280 -29.14 -23.41 -42.33
N PRO A 281 -28.89 -22.08 -42.32
CA PRO A 281 -28.41 -21.40 -43.51
C PRO A 281 -27.03 -21.96 -43.93
N HIS A 282 -26.93 -22.43 -45.18
CA HIS A 282 -25.74 -23.10 -45.75
C HIS A 282 -25.40 -24.46 -45.11
N SER A 283 -26.40 -25.25 -44.70
CA SER A 283 -26.22 -26.59 -44.12
C SER A 283 -25.31 -27.51 -44.93
N ASP A 284 -25.32 -27.42 -46.26
CA ASP A 284 -24.45 -28.22 -47.12
C ASP A 284 -22.97 -27.94 -46.88
N THR A 285 -22.59 -26.68 -46.63
CA THR A 285 -21.20 -26.32 -46.30
C THR A 285 -20.78 -26.83 -44.92
N ILE A 286 -21.70 -26.89 -43.95
CA ILE A 286 -21.46 -27.42 -42.61
C ILE A 286 -21.22 -28.93 -42.65
N ARG A 287 -21.87 -29.64 -43.59
CA ARG A 287 -21.62 -31.07 -43.82
C ARG A 287 -20.21 -31.35 -44.30
N ASP A 288 -19.61 -30.40 -45.00
CA ASP A 288 -18.30 -30.54 -45.65
C ASP A 288 -17.11 -30.15 -44.73
N ILE A 289 -17.36 -29.41 -43.65
CA ILE A 289 -16.36 -29.01 -42.63
C ILE A 289 -15.48 -30.18 -42.14
N PRO A 290 -16.00 -31.36 -41.75
CA PRO A 290 -15.15 -32.45 -41.27
C PRO A 290 -14.15 -32.95 -42.33
N TYR A 291 -14.53 -32.89 -43.61
CA TYR A 291 -13.66 -33.29 -44.72
C TYR A 291 -12.59 -32.22 -44.99
N ILE A 292 -12.97 -30.95 -44.92
CA ILE A 292 -12.04 -29.81 -45.10
C ILE A 292 -11.01 -29.76 -43.97
N LEU A 293 -11.42 -29.97 -42.71
CA LEU A 293 -10.52 -30.01 -41.56
C LEU A 293 -9.58 -31.23 -41.60
N LYS A 294 -10.06 -32.37 -42.10
CA LYS A 294 -9.23 -33.57 -42.30
C LYS A 294 -8.12 -33.32 -43.32
N ASP A 295 -8.43 -32.63 -44.43
CA ASP A 295 -7.45 -32.33 -45.47
C ASP A 295 -6.52 -31.18 -45.09
N TRP A 296 -6.99 -30.19 -44.32
CA TRP A 296 -6.14 -29.18 -43.72
C TRP A 296 -5.18 -29.79 -42.69
N GLY A 297 -5.69 -30.65 -41.79
CA GLY A 297 -4.88 -31.36 -40.81
C GLY A 297 -3.82 -32.25 -41.45
N ARG A 298 -4.15 -33.00 -42.51
CA ARG A 298 -3.16 -33.78 -43.28
C ARG A 298 -2.09 -32.90 -43.91
N ARG A 299 -2.45 -31.74 -44.45
CA ARG A 299 -1.48 -30.78 -45.05
C ARG A 299 -0.58 -30.15 -43.99
N VAL A 300 -1.12 -29.82 -42.82
CA VAL A 300 -0.36 -29.29 -41.68
C VAL A 300 0.59 -30.34 -41.11
N ILE A 301 0.14 -31.59 -40.96
CA ILE A 301 0.99 -32.72 -40.53
C ILE A 301 2.10 -32.98 -41.55
N ASN A 302 1.79 -32.99 -42.86
CA ASN A 302 2.80 -33.17 -43.92
C ASN A 302 3.80 -32.00 -44.00
N THR A 303 3.39 -30.81 -43.58
CA THR A 303 4.25 -29.61 -43.52
C THR A 303 5.14 -29.62 -42.27
N LEU A 304 4.65 -30.16 -41.14
CA LEU A 304 5.40 -30.27 -39.88
C LEU A 304 6.28 -31.53 -39.79
N GLN A 305 5.97 -32.60 -40.52
CA GLN A 305 6.79 -33.83 -40.57
C GLN A 305 7.89 -33.82 -41.63
N GLY A 306 8.06 -32.74 -42.42
CA GLY A 306 9.23 -32.54 -43.28
C GLY A 306 9.33 -33.51 -44.47
N GLY A 307 8.61 -33.20 -45.55
CA GLY A 307 8.83 -33.81 -46.87
C GLY A 307 9.90 -33.04 -47.66
N GLY A 308 11.06 -33.66 -47.86
CA GLY A 308 12.25 -33.03 -48.44
C GLY A 308 12.12 -32.43 -49.85
N THR A 309 12.98 -31.46 -50.10
CA THR A 309 13.30 -30.85 -51.39
C THR A 309 13.62 -31.90 -52.46
N ARG A 310 12.82 -31.96 -53.54
CA ARG A 310 13.18 -32.34 -54.93
C ARG A 310 11.89 -32.52 -55.75
N GLY A 311 11.70 -31.98 -56.94
CA GLY A 311 12.51 -31.14 -57.82
C GLY A 311 11.60 -30.71 -58.96
N GLY A 312 11.79 -29.48 -59.45
CA GLY A 312 11.04 -28.94 -60.57
C GLY A 312 11.38 -29.63 -61.89
N TYR A 313 10.43 -29.58 -62.81
CA TYR A 313 10.71 -29.56 -64.25
C TYR A 313 10.05 -28.32 -64.83
N SER A 314 10.91 -27.40 -65.27
CA SER A 314 10.64 -26.40 -66.30
C SER A 314 11.48 -26.75 -67.52
N ALA A 315 10.96 -26.40 -68.70
CA ALA A 315 11.47 -26.58 -70.08
C ALA A 315 11.02 -27.89 -70.74
N VAL A 316 10.39 -27.91 -71.92
CA VAL A 316 10.19 -26.90 -73.01
C VAL A 316 8.75 -26.93 -73.53
#